data_AF-A0A7X9HEI8-F1
#
_entry.id   AF-A0A7X9HEI8-F1
#
_cell.length_a   1.000
_cell.length_b   1.000
_cell.length_c   1.000
_cell.angle_alpha   90.00
_cell.angle_beta   90.00
_cell.angle_gamma   90.00
#
_symmetry.space_group_name_H-M   'P 1'
#
loop_
_entity.id
_entity.type
_entity.pdbx_description
1 polymer ?
#
loop_
_entity_poly.entity_id
_entity_poly.type
_entity_poly.pdbx_seq_one_letter_code
_entity_poly.pdbx_strand_id
1 'polypeptide(L)'
;NAPNAGLLTGSLLAGFYKQWGNLHIYGEYELYNYNEPVHYSGLVIGYNNVGGYPIDPVFKWMHCWSDGSGTLNAGIKWDIVNHVKVETGLSFVYGVDTSVYVAGNTNPGGQRLMLALLVTLSGGF
;
A
#
# COMPACT_ATOMS: atom_id res chain seq x y z
N ASN A 1 -15.63 29.13 35.87
CA ASN A 1 -14.51 28.39 35.24
C ASN A 1 -15.00 26.99 34.90
N ALA A 2 -15.49 26.80 33.67
CA ALA A 2 -15.80 25.45 33.18
C ALA A 2 -14.49 24.68 33.02
N PRO A 3 -14.44 23.37 33.34
CA PRO A 3 -13.23 22.59 33.15
C PRO A 3 -12.94 22.51 31.65
N ASN A 4 -11.70 22.83 31.27
CA ASN A 4 -11.16 22.55 29.95
C ASN A 4 -11.34 21.05 29.68
N ALA A 5 -12.36 20.69 28.89
CA ALA A 5 -12.43 19.37 28.29
C ALA A 5 -11.16 19.25 27.44
N GLY A 6 -10.19 18.46 27.91
CA GLY A 6 -8.94 18.25 27.21
C GLY A 6 -9.26 17.78 25.80
N LEU A 7 -8.81 18.54 24.80
CA LEU A 7 -8.86 18.12 23.41
C LEU A 7 -8.19 16.75 23.32
N LEU A 8 -8.96 15.73 22.95
CA LEU A 8 -8.43 14.38 22.73
C LEU A 8 -7.54 14.44 21.49
N THR A 9 -6.22 14.45 21.71
CA THR A 9 -5.24 14.22 20.65
C THR A 9 -5.05 12.72 20.50
N GLY A 10 -5.39 12.17 19.34
CA GLY A 10 -5.24 10.75 19.07
C GLY A 10 -5.52 10.42 17.61
N SER A 11 -5.10 9.22 17.21
CA SER A 11 -5.46 8.59 15.94
C SER A 11 -6.23 7.29 16.22
N LEU A 12 -6.97 6.83 15.22
CA LEU A 12 -7.58 5.50 15.22
C LEU A 12 -6.98 4.72 14.06
N LEU A 13 -6.52 3.50 14.31
CA LEU A 13 -6.21 2.54 13.27
C LEU A 13 -7.04 1.28 13.53
N ALA A 14 -7.84 0.89 12.55
CA ALA A 14 -8.61 -0.35 12.58
C ALA A 14 -8.40 -1.09 11.27
N GLY A 15 -8.37 -2.42 11.34
CA GLY A 15 -8.16 -3.22 10.14
C GLY A 15 -8.60 -4.66 10.30
N PHE A 16 -8.52 -5.40 9.20
CA PHE A 16 -8.77 -6.81 9.15
C PHE A 16 -7.75 -7.51 8.27
N TYR A 17 -7.52 -8.78 8.58
CA TYR A 17 -6.79 -9.69 7.73
C TYR A 17 -7.61 -10.97 7.59
N LYS A 18 -7.72 -11.46 6.36
CA LYS A 18 -8.40 -12.72 6.08
C LYS A 18 -7.70 -13.48 4.97
N GLN A 19 -7.57 -14.77 5.20
CA GLN A 19 -6.97 -15.71 4.25
C GLN A 19 -7.95 -16.85 3.94
N TRP A 20 -8.03 -17.20 2.66
CA TRP A 20 -8.76 -18.36 2.16
C TRP A 20 -7.85 -19.15 1.21
N GLY A 21 -7.21 -20.19 1.73
CA GLY A 21 -6.19 -20.94 0.99
C GLY A 21 -5.07 -20.01 0.52
N ASN A 22 -4.95 -19.86 -0.80
CA ASN A 22 -3.95 -19.01 -1.45
C ASN A 22 -4.35 -17.52 -1.54
N LEU A 23 -5.62 -17.17 -1.29
CA LEU A 23 -6.08 -15.79 -1.34
C LEU A 23 -5.85 -15.10 0.00
N HIS A 24 -5.22 -13.93 -0.02
CA HIS A 24 -4.97 -13.06 1.12
C HIS A 24 -5.64 -11.72 0.89
N ILE A 25 -6.42 -11.24 1.86
CA ILE A 25 -7.02 -9.91 1.85
C ILE A 25 -6.69 -9.22 3.17
N TYR A 26 -6.19 -8.00 3.09
CA TYR A 26 -5.98 -7.10 4.22
C TYR A 26 -6.66 -5.78 3.94
N GLY A 27 -7.33 -5.21 4.93
CA GLY A 27 -7.91 -3.88 4.82
C GLY A 27 -7.65 -3.08 6.08
N GLU A 28 -7.48 -1.79 5.92
CA GLU A 28 -7.24 -0.86 7.02
C GLU A 28 -8.02 0.43 6.81
N TYR A 29 -8.35 1.06 7.93
CA TYR A 29 -8.90 2.40 8.00
C TYR A 29 -8.16 3.15 9.10
N GLU A 30 -7.69 4.34 8.77
CA GLU A 30 -6.99 5.21 9.69
C GLU A 30 -7.71 6.57 9.78
N LEU A 31 -7.90 7.05 11.01
CA LEU A 31 -8.24 8.43 11.30
C LEU A 31 -7.01 9.09 11.90
N TYR A 32 -6.38 9.97 11.13
CA TYR A 32 -5.22 10.73 11.55
C TYR A 32 -5.71 12.05 12.15
N ASN A 33 -5.64 12.16 13.48
CA ASN A 33 -6.07 13.30 14.32
C ASN A 33 -7.59 13.47 14.47
N TYR A 34 -8.13 13.29 15.68
CA TYR A 34 -9.55 13.55 15.98
C TYR A 34 -9.99 15.01 15.86
N ASN A 35 -9.08 15.97 15.99
CA ASN A 35 -9.42 17.40 15.96
C ASN A 35 -9.46 17.97 14.54
N GLU A 36 -8.66 17.40 13.65
CA GLU A 36 -8.65 17.69 12.20
C GLU A 36 -8.73 16.34 11.48
N PRO A 37 -9.94 15.76 11.37
CA PRO A 37 -10.10 14.37 10.95
C PRO A 37 -9.65 14.19 9.50
N VAL A 38 -8.50 13.52 9.34
CA VAL A 38 -8.03 13.04 8.03
C VAL A 38 -8.22 11.53 7.96
N HIS A 39 -9.01 11.10 6.99
CA HIS A 39 -9.44 9.71 6.87
C HIS A 39 -8.66 9.01 5.77
N TYR A 40 -8.13 7.83 6.07
CA TYR A 40 -7.45 6.97 5.12
C TYR A 40 -8.10 5.60 5.05
N SER A 41 -8.01 4.97 3.89
CA SER A 41 -8.37 3.57 3.72
C SER A 41 -7.34 2.85 2.88
N GLY A 42 -7.05 1.62 3.26
CA GLY A 42 -6.14 0.73 2.56
C GLY A 42 -6.81 -0.61 2.28
N LEU A 43 -6.52 -1.18 1.12
CA LEU A 43 -6.91 -2.53 0.74
C LEU A 43 -5.75 -3.21 0.04
N VAL A 44 -5.40 -4.41 0.49
CA VAL A 44 -4.42 -5.27 -0.14
C VAL A 44 -5.08 -6.60 -0.47
N ILE A 45 -4.90 -7.05 -1.71
CA ILE A 45 -5.33 -8.36 -2.19
C ILE A 45 -4.09 -9.04 -2.77
N GLY A 46 -3.76 -10.23 -2.29
CA GLY A 46 -2.68 -11.06 -2.78
C GLY A 46 -3.15 -12.48 -3.05
N TYR A 47 -2.55 -13.15 -4.02
CA TYR A 47 -2.82 -14.55 -4.29
C TYR A 47 -1.51 -15.31 -4.43
N ASN A 48 -1.36 -16.42 -3.73
CA ASN A 48 -0.16 -17.24 -3.81
C ASN A 48 -0.30 -18.34 -4.86
N ASN A 49 0.78 -18.61 -5.57
CA ASN A 49 0.88 -19.72 -6.50
C ASN A 49 -0.25 -19.78 -7.56
N VAL A 50 -0.42 -18.73 -8.35
CA VAL A 50 -1.48 -18.68 -9.40
C VAL A 50 -1.35 -19.87 -10.36
N GLY A 51 -2.41 -20.67 -10.45
CA GLY A 51 -2.43 -21.86 -11.31
C GLY A 51 -1.45 -22.96 -10.91
N GLY A 52 -0.95 -22.95 -9.67
CA GLY A 52 0.07 -23.90 -9.19
C GLY A 52 1.52 -23.53 -9.57
N TYR A 53 1.72 -22.43 -10.29
CA TYR A 53 3.04 -21.87 -10.57
C TYR A 53 3.45 -20.92 -9.44
N PRO A 54 4.74 -20.77 -9.12
CA PRO A 54 5.24 -19.91 -8.04
C PRO A 54 5.20 -18.42 -8.41
N ILE A 55 4.00 -17.94 -8.79
CA ILE A 55 3.68 -16.58 -9.19
C ILE A 55 2.68 -16.04 -8.19
N ASP A 56 3.09 -14.99 -7.49
CA ASP A 56 2.32 -14.37 -6.41
C ASP A 56 1.98 -12.92 -6.79
N PRO A 57 0.84 -12.66 -7.46
CA PRO A 57 0.38 -11.30 -7.71
C PRO A 57 -0.14 -10.65 -6.42
N VAL A 58 0.10 -9.35 -6.32
CA VAL A 58 -0.40 -8.49 -5.24
C VAL A 58 -0.93 -7.19 -5.82
N PHE A 59 -2.02 -6.70 -5.24
CA PHE A 59 -2.57 -5.39 -5.50
C PHE A 59 -2.79 -4.68 -4.17
N LYS A 60 -2.35 -3.43 -4.07
CA LYS A 60 -2.52 -2.55 -2.91
C LYS A 60 -3.10 -1.22 -3.36
N TRP A 61 -4.21 -0.82 -2.76
CA TRP A 61 -4.82 0.49 -2.90
C TRP A 61 -4.76 1.22 -1.55
N MET A 62 -4.39 2.50 -1.60
CA MET A 62 -4.45 3.43 -0.48
C MET A 62 -5.20 4.69 -0.94
N HIS A 63 -5.99 5.28 -0.06
CA HIS A 63 -6.78 6.47 -0.35
C HIS A 63 -6.86 7.40 0.86
N CYS A 64 -6.70 8.70 0.62
CA CYS A 64 -7.01 9.78 1.56
C CYS A 64 -8.35 10.39 1.13
N TRP A 65 -9.36 10.29 1.99
CA TRP A 65 -10.69 10.78 1.68
C TRP A 65 -10.79 12.31 1.77
N SER A 66 -9.90 12.96 2.54
CA SER A 66 -9.96 14.40 2.77
C SER A 66 -9.56 15.23 1.55
N ASP A 67 -8.73 14.68 0.66
CA ASP A 67 -8.26 15.38 -0.55
C ASP A 67 -8.41 14.55 -1.83
N GLY A 68 -9.01 13.35 -1.75
CA GLY A 68 -9.28 12.48 -2.88
C GLY A 68 -8.03 11.87 -3.53
N SER A 69 -6.88 11.92 -2.86
CA SER A 69 -5.62 11.39 -3.37
C SER A 69 -5.33 9.97 -2.89
N GLY A 70 -4.35 9.31 -3.49
CA GLY A 70 -4.00 7.96 -3.08
C GLY A 70 -2.94 7.29 -3.94
N THR A 71 -2.73 6.01 -3.67
CA THR A 71 -1.82 5.17 -4.45
C THR A 71 -2.47 3.86 -4.86
N LEU A 72 -2.07 3.37 -6.03
CA LEU A 72 -2.38 2.06 -6.56
C LEU A 72 -1.06 1.37 -6.85
N ASN A 73 -0.87 0.18 -6.29
CA ASN A 73 0.35 -0.60 -6.47
C ASN A 73 -0.08 -1.99 -6.93
N ALA A 74 0.43 -2.44 -8.07
CA ALA A 74 0.26 -3.80 -8.56
C ALA A 74 1.64 -4.42 -8.69
N GLY A 75 1.83 -5.61 -8.14
CA GLY A 75 3.10 -6.29 -8.17
C GLY A 75 2.95 -7.78 -8.42
N ILE A 76 4.04 -8.39 -8.84
CA ILE A 76 4.18 -9.83 -9.01
C ILE A 76 5.51 -10.24 -8.41
N LYS A 77 5.48 -11.25 -7.55
CA LYS A 77 6.67 -12.02 -7.18
C LYS A 77 6.66 -13.34 -7.95
N TRP A 78 7.79 -13.69 -8.53
CA TRP A 78 7.96 -14.94 -9.28
C TRP A 78 9.26 -15.62 -8.88
N ASP A 79 9.14 -16.80 -8.26
CA ASP A 79 10.29 -17.68 -7.98
C ASP A 79 10.50 -18.60 -9.20
N ILE A 80 11.31 -18.16 -10.16
CA ILE A 80 11.48 -18.82 -11.48
C ILE A 80 12.15 -20.19 -11.31
N VAL A 81 13.27 -20.21 -10.56
CA VAL A 81 14.06 -21.40 -10.19
C VAL A 81 14.66 -21.18 -8.81
N ASN A 82 15.21 -22.23 -8.19
CA ASN A 82 15.73 -22.22 -6.80
C ASN A 82 16.70 -21.08 -6.43
N HIS A 83 17.24 -20.38 -7.42
CA HIS A 83 18.28 -19.36 -7.30
C HIS A 83 17.93 -18.03 -7.96
N VAL A 84 16.76 -17.91 -8.60
CA VAL A 84 16.35 -16.70 -9.33
C VAL A 84 14.95 -16.31 -8.90
N LYS A 85 14.84 -15.12 -8.30
CA LYS A 85 13.57 -14.49 -7.94
C LYS A 85 13.43 -13.17 -8.65
N VAL A 86 12.24 -12.92 -9.19
CA VAL A 86 11.90 -11.66 -9.82
C VAL A 86 10.71 -11.06 -9.08
N GLU A 87 10.87 -9.82 -8.65
CA GLU A 87 9.80 -9.01 -8.07
C GLU A 87 9.65 -7.77 -8.94
N THR A 88 8.47 -7.54 -9.48
CA THR A 88 8.18 -6.37 -10.30
C THR A 88 6.92 -5.71 -9.80
N GLY A 89 6.86 -4.39 -9.87
CA GLY A 89 5.72 -3.62 -9.39
C GLY A 89 5.52 -2.32 -10.16
N LEU A 90 4.27 -2.03 -10.48
CA LEU A 90 3.82 -0.73 -10.94
C LEU A 90 3.21 0.02 -9.76
N SER A 91 3.65 1.24 -9.53
CA SER A 91 3.09 2.16 -8.56
C SER A 91 2.54 3.38 -9.27
N PHE A 92 1.30 3.73 -8.97
CA PHE A 92 0.61 4.88 -9.50
C PHE A 92 0.07 5.77 -8.37
N VAL A 93 0.33 7.07 -8.44
CA VAL A 93 -0.13 8.09 -7.50
C VAL A 93 -1.18 8.95 -8.18
N TYR A 94 -2.33 9.16 -7.54
CA TYR A 94 -3.39 10.03 -8.05
C TYR A 94 -3.77 11.11 -7.03
N GLY A 95 -4.37 12.20 -7.51
CA GLY A 95 -4.72 13.37 -6.73
C GLY A 95 -4.35 14.68 -7.44
N VAL A 96 -4.74 15.80 -6.85
CA VAL A 96 -4.28 17.14 -7.25
C VAL A 96 -2.85 17.39 -6.73
N ASP A 97 -2.10 18.33 -7.31
CA ASP A 97 -0.67 18.51 -6.97
C ASP A 97 -0.40 18.84 -5.49
N THR A 98 -1.34 19.48 -4.81
CA THR A 98 -1.24 19.85 -3.39
C THR A 98 -1.71 18.75 -2.43
N SER A 99 -2.20 17.63 -2.95
CA SER A 99 -2.74 16.54 -2.12
C SER A 99 -1.65 15.73 -1.44
N VAL A 100 -1.96 15.10 -0.30
CA VAL A 100 -1.00 14.45 0.60
C VAL A 100 -0.16 13.39 -0.11
N TYR A 101 -0.77 12.57 -0.97
CA TYR A 101 -0.03 11.52 -1.68
C TYR A 101 0.81 12.04 -2.85
N VAL A 102 0.41 13.16 -3.48
CA VAL A 102 1.17 13.76 -4.59
C VAL A 102 2.30 14.64 -4.05
N ALA A 103 2.04 15.48 -3.04
CA ALA A 103 3.05 16.30 -2.38
C ALA A 103 4.07 15.46 -1.59
N GLY A 104 3.63 14.32 -1.04
CA GLY A 104 4.49 13.33 -0.40
C GLY A 104 5.22 12.38 -1.36
N ASN A 105 5.00 12.50 -2.68
CA ASN A 105 5.67 11.66 -3.66
C ASN A 105 7.17 12.02 -3.73
N THR A 106 8.03 11.12 -3.27
CA THR A 106 9.48 11.34 -3.23
C THR A 106 10.18 11.12 -4.56
N ASN A 107 9.44 10.83 -5.63
CA ASN A 107 10.02 10.69 -6.97
C ASN A 107 10.54 12.05 -7.49
N PRO A 108 11.85 12.22 -7.72
CA PRO A 108 12.44 13.52 -8.05
C PRO A 108 11.90 14.15 -9.34
N GLY A 109 11.41 13.33 -10.28
CA GLY A 109 10.85 13.83 -11.54
C GLY A 109 9.35 14.13 -11.47
N GLY A 110 8.72 14.01 -10.29
CA GLY A 110 7.28 14.21 -10.10
C GLY A 110 6.41 13.19 -10.85
N GLN A 111 7.01 12.12 -11.40
CA GLN A 111 6.22 11.13 -12.13
C GLN A 111 5.28 10.41 -11.17
N ARG A 112 4.04 10.31 -11.62
CA ARG A 112 2.95 9.66 -10.90
C ARG A 112 2.86 8.18 -11.20
N LEU A 113 3.59 7.67 -12.19
CA LEU A 113 3.66 6.27 -12.54
C LEU A 113 5.13 5.81 -12.46
N MET A 114 5.37 4.72 -11.77
CA MET A 114 6.70 4.13 -11.58
C MET A 114 6.65 2.63 -11.82
N LEU A 115 7.70 2.10 -12.44
CA LEU A 115 7.97 0.67 -12.52
C LEU A 115 9.20 0.37 -11.65
N ALA A 116 9.07 -0.58 -10.75
CA ALA A 116 10.16 -1.13 -9.96
C ALA A 116 10.41 -2.58 -10.38
N LEU A 117 11.69 -2.95 -10.52
CA LEU A 117 12.12 -4.30 -10.80
C LEU A 117 13.26 -4.66 -9.85
N LEU A 118 13.10 -5.77 -9.14
CA LEU A 118 14.11 -6.39 -8.30
C LEU A 118 14.35 -7.82 -8.80
N VAL A 119 15.61 -8.12 -9.08
CA VAL A 119 16.06 -9.47 -9.43
C VAL A 119 17.00 -9.93 -8.35
N THR A 120 16.65 -11.02 -7.66
CA THR A 120 17.49 -11.64 -6.63
C THR A 120 18.11 -12.91 -7.19
N LEU A 121 19.44 -12.97 -7.16
CA LEU A 121 20.22 -14.15 -7.48
C LEU A 121 20.86 -14.68 -6.20
N SER A 122 20.67 -15.97 -5.88
CA SER A 122 21.31 -16.61 -4.74
C SER A 122 22.11 -17.84 -5.17
N GLY A 123 23.35 -17.96 -4.73
CA GLY A 123 24.21 -19.11 -5.02
C GLY A 123 25.51 -19.02 -4.24
N GLY A 124 25.89 -20.11 -3.57
CA GLY A 124 27.21 -20.24 -2.95
C GLY A 124 28.20 -20.83 -3.95
N PHE A 125 29.45 -20.37 -3.90
CA PHE A 125 30.57 -21.01 -4.58
C PHE A 125 31.05 -22.22 -3.77
#